data_AF-A0A268HI69-F1
#
_entry.id   AF-A0A268HI69-F1
#
_cell.length_a   1.000
_cell.length_b   1.000
_cell.length_c   1.000
_cell.angle_alpha   90.00
_cell.angle_beta   90.00
_cell.angle_gamma   90.00
#
_symmetry.space_group_name_H-M   'P 1'
#
loop_
_entity.id
_entity.type
_entity.pdbx_description
1 polymer ?
#
loop_
_entity_poly.entity_id
_entity_poly.type
_entity_poly.pdbx_seq_one_letter_code
_entity_poly.pdbx_strand_id
1 'polypeptide(L)'
;MENAQPQHNSRSKQKLGIALILLSAVCTSVGQLLWKIADGEINIPLLIGCACYGAGAITMMIAFRFGKLSVLHPMLSLGYVFALVMGSIFLDEHISAMHIIGTALIIVGAILIGGGEN
;
A
#
# COMPACT_ATOMS: atom_id res chain seq x y z
N MET A 1 27.49 14.47 28.97
CA MET A 1 26.25 15.28 28.97
C MET A 1 25.37 14.74 27.88
N GLU A 2 24.36 13.99 28.29
CA GLU A 2 23.42 13.24 27.47
C GLU A 2 22.62 14.23 26.61
N ASN A 3 22.93 14.29 25.31
CA ASN A 3 22.22 15.14 24.38
C ASN A 3 20.81 14.57 24.18
N ALA A 4 19.83 15.20 24.84
CA ALA A 4 18.41 15.00 24.60
C ALA A 4 18.10 15.11 23.10
N GLN A 5 17.99 13.97 22.41
CA GLN A 5 17.50 13.91 21.04
C GLN A 5 16.00 14.24 21.05
N PRO A 6 15.52 15.16 20.19
CA PRO A 6 14.15 15.64 20.27
C PRO A 6 13.17 14.53 19.86
N GLN A 7 12.25 14.21 20.78
CA GLN A 7 11.17 13.23 20.66
C GLN A 7 10.27 13.46 19.41
N HIS A 8 10.34 14.66 18.79
CA HIS A 8 9.62 15.06 17.58
C HIS A 8 10.00 14.28 16.30
N ASN A 9 11.21 13.73 16.22
CA ASN A 9 11.71 13.05 15.01
C ASN A 9 11.12 11.65 14.79
N SER A 10 10.75 10.92 15.85
CA SER A 10 10.27 9.53 15.72
C SER A 10 8.85 9.46 15.12
N ARG A 11 7.94 10.31 15.61
CA ARG A 11 6.56 10.39 15.11
C ARG A 11 6.49 10.88 13.66
N SER A 12 7.32 11.85 13.30
CA SER A 12 7.40 12.39 11.93
C SER A 12 7.93 11.34 10.94
N LYS A 13 8.95 10.57 11.33
CA LYS A 13 9.47 9.44 10.55
C LYS A 13 8.40 8.36 10.34
N GLN A 14 7.63 8.04 11.37
CA GLN A 14 6.56 7.06 11.26
C GLN A 14 5.46 7.50 10.29
N LYS A 15 4.98 8.75 10.40
CA LYS A 15 4.03 9.33 9.44
C LYS A 15 4.57 9.29 8.01
N LEU A 16 5.86 9.59 7.82
CA LEU A 16 6.53 9.48 6.54
C LEU A 16 6.58 8.02 6.03
N GLY A 17 6.88 7.05 6.90
CA GLY A 17 6.84 5.63 6.57
C GLY A 17 5.44 5.16 6.15
N ILE A 18 4.39 5.61 6.84
CA ILE A 18 3.00 5.31 6.45
C ILE A 18 2.69 5.92 5.09
N ALA A 19 3.02 7.20 4.86
CA ALA A 19 2.78 7.86 3.59
C ALA A 19 3.52 7.16 2.43
N LEU A 20 4.76 6.72 2.65
CA LEU A 20 5.54 5.97 1.67
C LEU A 20 4.96 4.58 1.40
N ILE A 21 4.45 3.88 2.43
CA ILE A 21 3.75 2.59 2.24
C ILE A 21 2.47 2.77 1.43
N LEU A 22 1.68 3.80 1.72
CA LEU A 22 0.46 4.06 0.97
C LEU A 22 0.77 4.41 -0.49
N LEU A 23 1.80 5.24 -0.73
CA LEU A 23 2.26 5.55 -2.08
C LEU A 23 2.75 4.30 -2.81
N SER A 24 3.55 3.47 -2.13
CA SER A 24 4.01 2.19 -2.64
C SER A 24 2.83 1.27 -3.00
N ALA A 25 1.84 1.15 -2.12
CA ALA A 25 0.67 0.31 -2.30
C ALA A 25 -0.17 0.75 -3.51
N VAL A 26 -0.32 2.06 -3.76
CA VAL A 26 -0.97 2.56 -4.97
C VAL A 26 -0.14 2.19 -6.20
N CYS A 27 1.18 2.40 -6.16
CA CYS A 27 2.07 2.08 -7.27
C CYS A 27 2.06 0.58 -7.62
N THR A 28 2.15 -0.31 -6.62
CA THR A 28 2.06 -1.76 -6.84
C THR A 28 0.68 -2.17 -7.35
N SER A 29 -0.40 -1.57 -6.86
CA SER A 29 -1.76 -1.84 -7.34
C SER A 29 -1.95 -1.46 -8.81
N VAL A 30 -1.35 -0.35 -9.27
CA VAL A 30 -1.32 0.01 -10.70
C VAL A 30 -0.55 -1.05 -11.50
N GLY A 31 0.58 -1.53 -10.98
CA GLY A 31 1.32 -2.63 -11.61
C GLY A 31 0.48 -3.91 -11.76
N GLN A 32 -0.24 -4.30 -10.70
CA GLN A 32 -1.15 -5.44 -10.71
C GLN A 32 -2.31 -5.27 -11.69
N LEU A 33 -2.86 -4.05 -11.78
CA LEU A 33 -3.90 -3.71 -12.76
C LEU A 33 -3.39 -3.89 -14.20
N LEU A 34 -2.19 -3.39 -14.50
CA LEU A 34 -1.59 -3.51 -15.82
C LEU A 34 -1.30 -4.96 -16.21
N TRP A 35 -0.93 -5.81 -15.25
CA TRP A 35 -0.80 -7.25 -15.49
C TRP A 35 -2.14 -7.92 -15.80
N LYS A 36 -3.22 -7.49 -15.14
CA LYS A 36 -4.58 -7.92 -15.47
C LYS A 36 -4.98 -7.51 -16.88
N ILE A 37 -4.66 -6.27 -17.29
CA ILE A 37 -4.91 -5.78 -18.66
C ILE A 37 -4.08 -6.52 -19.70
N ALA A 38 -2.87 -6.97 -19.34
CA ALA A 38 -1.99 -7.71 -20.24
C ALA A 38 -2.47 -9.14 -20.54
N ASP A 39 -3.46 -9.66 -19.80
CA ASP A 39 -4.09 -10.97 -20.00
C ASP A 39 -3.11 -12.15 -20.12
N GLY A 40 -1.96 -12.06 -19.44
CA GLY A 40 -0.92 -13.10 -19.44
C GLY A 40 0.01 -13.08 -20.66
N GLU A 41 -0.14 -12.12 -21.57
CA GLU A 41 0.75 -11.95 -22.71
C GLU A 41 1.93 -11.02 -22.41
N ILE A 42 3.06 -11.23 -23.10
CA ILE A 42 4.24 -10.36 -23.00
C ILE A 42 4.04 -9.12 -23.88
N ASN A 43 3.28 -8.17 -23.36
CA ASN A 43 2.94 -6.91 -24.03
C ASN A 43 3.52 -5.69 -23.29
N ILE A 44 3.45 -4.51 -23.92
CA ILE A 44 3.88 -3.23 -23.33
C ILE A 44 3.23 -2.97 -21.95
N PRO A 45 1.92 -3.22 -21.72
CA PRO A 45 1.31 -3.07 -20.39
C PRO A 45 1.95 -3.97 -19.34
N LEU A 46 2.36 -5.20 -19.69
CA LEU A 46 3.03 -6.12 -18.76
C LEU A 46 4.38 -5.54 -18.31
N LEU A 47 5.18 -5.04 -19.26
CA LEU A 47 6.49 -4.44 -19.00
C LEU A 47 6.38 -3.18 -18.14
N ILE A 48 5.44 -2.29 -18.46
CA ILE A 48 5.16 -1.09 -17.66
C ILE A 48 4.66 -1.50 -16.27
N GLY A 49 3.79 -2.50 -16.18
CA GLY A 49 3.28 -3.06 -14.93
C GLY A 49 4.40 -3.60 -14.06
N CYS A 50 5.34 -4.35 -14.63
CA CYS A 50 6.53 -4.83 -13.94
C CYS A 50 7.42 -3.69 -13.42
N ALA A 51 7.68 -2.67 -14.23
CA ALA A 51 8.48 -1.52 -13.82
C ALA A 51 7.81 -0.73 -12.69
N CYS A 52 6.50 -0.50 -12.80
CA CYS A 52 5.69 0.19 -11.80
C CYS A 52 5.63 -0.61 -10.48
N TYR A 53 5.34 -1.91 -10.56
CA TYR A 53 5.33 -2.80 -9.40
C TYR A 53 6.71 -2.86 -8.72
N GLY A 54 7.78 -2.97 -9.51
CA GLY A 54 9.16 -2.96 -9.00
C GLY A 54 9.49 -1.66 -8.27
N ALA A 55 9.14 -0.50 -8.84
CA ALA A 55 9.33 0.80 -8.20
C ALA A 55 8.51 0.92 -6.89
N GLY A 56 7.28 0.42 -6.91
CA GLY A 56 6.43 0.31 -5.72
C GLY A 56 7.08 -0.56 -4.65
N ALA A 57 7.59 -1.74 -4.99
CA ALA A 57 8.24 -2.65 -4.07
C ALA A 57 9.53 -2.06 -3.47
N ILE A 58 10.34 -1.35 -4.26
CA ILE A 58 11.52 -0.62 -3.75
C ILE A 58 11.09 0.46 -2.75
N THR A 59 10.05 1.22 -3.08
CA THR A 59 9.49 2.24 -2.18
C THR A 59 8.96 1.62 -0.88
N MET A 60 8.38 0.42 -0.94
CA MET A 60 7.95 -0.36 0.23
C MET A 60 9.12 -0.67 1.15
N MET A 61 10.20 -1.20 0.59
CA MET A 61 11.41 -1.51 1.34
C MET A 61 12.01 -0.27 1.99
N ILE A 62 12.01 0.87 1.30
CA ILE A 62 12.44 2.15 1.84
C ILE A 62 11.53 2.56 3.01
N ALA A 63 10.21 2.48 2.85
CA ALA A 63 9.23 2.86 3.86
C ALA A 63 9.41 2.08 5.19
N PHE A 64 9.70 0.77 5.11
CA PHE A 64 9.99 -0.06 6.29
C PHE A 64 11.19 0.41 7.12
N ARG A 65 12.07 1.27 6.57
CA ARG A 65 13.17 1.87 7.34
C ARG A 65 12.74 3.07 8.19
N PHE A 66 11.54 3.63 7.96
CA PHE A 66 11.08 4.87 8.60
C PHE A 66 10.00 4.68 9.67
N GLY A 67 9.38 3.50 9.78
CA GLY A 67 8.30 3.26 10.73
C GLY A 67 8.31 1.87 11.35
N LYS A 68 7.45 1.65 12.35
CA LYS A 68 7.30 0.35 13.00
C LYS A 68 6.59 -0.63 12.07
N LEU A 69 7.19 -1.80 11.85
CA LEU A 69 6.60 -2.85 11.01
C LEU A 69 5.18 -3.26 11.46
N SER A 70 4.90 -3.21 12.77
CA SER A 70 3.59 -3.51 13.33
C SER A 70 2.47 -2.58 12.85
N VAL A 71 2.81 -1.37 12.37
CA VAL A 71 1.85 -0.41 11.80
C VAL A 71 1.91 -0.44 10.28
N LEU A 72 3.10 -0.54 9.70
CA LEU A 72 3.28 -0.53 8.25
C LEU A 72 2.71 -1.79 7.58
N HIS A 73 2.74 -2.96 8.22
CA HIS A 73 2.11 -4.18 7.69
C HIS A 73 0.59 -4.04 7.48
N PRO A 74 -0.20 -3.62 8.49
CA PRO A 74 -1.62 -3.31 8.31
C PRO A 74 -1.87 -2.26 7.22
N MET A 75 -1.05 -1.22 7.15
CA MET A 75 -1.16 -0.19 6.10
C MET A 75 -0.88 -0.77 4.71
N LEU A 76 0.06 -1.71 4.58
CA LEU A 76 0.36 -2.38 3.33
C LEU A 76 -0.84 -3.22 2.84
N SER A 77 -1.59 -3.84 3.75
CA SER A 77 -2.83 -4.56 3.41
C SER A 77 -3.89 -3.65 2.78
N LEU A 78 -3.85 -2.33 2.98
CA LEU A 78 -4.70 -1.40 2.24
C LEU A 78 -4.43 -1.40 0.73
N GLY A 79 -3.28 -1.91 0.28
CA GLY A 79 -3.02 -2.17 -1.13
C GLY A 79 -4.06 -3.07 -1.77
N TYR A 80 -4.62 -4.05 -1.05
CA TYR A 80 -5.74 -4.86 -1.56
C TYR A 80 -6.99 -4.03 -1.82
N VAL A 81 -7.26 -3.02 -0.97
CA VAL A 81 -8.38 -2.09 -1.17
C VAL A 81 -8.16 -1.31 -2.46
N PHE A 82 -6.96 -0.77 -2.68
CA PHE A 82 -6.63 -0.03 -3.90
C PHE A 82 -6.70 -0.90 -5.15
N ALA A 83 -6.14 -2.10 -5.12
CA ALA A 83 -6.20 -3.05 -6.23
C ALA A 83 -7.64 -3.43 -6.57
N LEU A 84 -8.49 -3.65 -5.57
CA LEU A 84 -9.90 -4.00 -5.78
C LEU A 84 -10.71 -2.83 -6.37
N VAL A 85 -10.48 -1.61 -5.87
CA VAL A 85 -11.12 -0.40 -6.40
C VAL A 85 -10.67 -0.14 -7.84
N MET A 86 -9.37 -0.25 -8.13
CA MET A 86 -8.85 -0.11 -9.49
C MET A 86 -9.40 -1.18 -10.43
N GLY A 87 -9.42 -2.45 -10.01
CA GLY A 87 -9.98 -3.54 -10.80
C GLY A 87 -11.46 -3.32 -11.14
N SER A 88 -12.26 -2.87 -10.18
CA SER A 88 -13.67 -2.58 -10.41
C SER A 88 -13.90 -1.38 -11.34
N ILE A 89 -13.09 -0.32 -11.26
CA ILE A 89 -13.26 0.86 -12.12
C ILE A 89 -12.77 0.61 -13.55
N PHE A 90 -11.63 -0.08 -13.72
CA PHE A 90 -10.97 -0.22 -15.02
C PHE A 90 -11.35 -1.50 -15.77
N LEU A 91 -11.68 -2.59 -15.06
CA LEU A 91 -12.04 -3.87 -15.66
C LEU A 91 -13.52 -4.25 -15.45
N ASP A 92 -14.32 -3.39 -14.80
CA ASP A 92 -15.73 -3.65 -14.48
C ASP A 92 -15.92 -4.98 -13.71
N GLU A 93 -14.94 -5.35 -12.89
CA GLU A 93 -14.99 -6.61 -12.13
C GLU A 93 -16.15 -6.62 -11.13
N HIS A 94 -16.94 -7.70 -11.17
CA HIS A 94 -18.06 -7.87 -10.24
C HIS A 94 -17.58 -8.10 -8.80
N ILE A 95 -17.65 -7.06 -7.97
CA ILE A 95 -17.31 -7.14 -6.55
C ILE A 95 -18.43 -7.88 -5.79
N SER A 96 -18.16 -9.15 -5.44
CA SER A 96 -19.02 -9.90 -4.50
C SER A 96 -19.10 -9.25 -3.11
N ALA A 97 -20.23 -9.47 -2.41
CA ALA A 97 -20.44 -9.00 -1.04
C ALA A 97 -19.35 -9.46 -0.06
N MET A 98 -18.74 -10.64 -0.27
CA MET A 98 -17.61 -11.10 0.56
C MET A 98 -16.38 -10.20 0.42
N HIS A 99 -16.09 -9.71 -0.78
CA HIS A 99 -14.97 -8.79 -0.99
C HIS A 99 -15.20 -7.48 -0.24
N ILE A 100 -16.41 -6.93 -0.30
CA ILE A 100 -16.77 -5.69 0.41
C ILE A 100 -16.57 -5.85 1.92
N ILE A 101 -17.05 -6.96 2.50
CA ILE A 101 -16.88 -7.24 3.93
C ILE A 101 -15.40 -7.38 4.31
N GLY A 102 -14.62 -8.12 3.51
CA GLY A 102 -13.18 -8.28 3.74
C GLY A 102 -12.42 -6.96 3.64
N THR A 103 -12.69 -6.17 2.61
CA THR A 103 -12.13 -4.83 2.41
C THR A 103 -12.50 -3.89 3.56
N ALA A 104 -13.75 -3.90 4.02
CA ALA A 104 -14.19 -3.12 5.17
C ALA A 104 -13.42 -3.51 6.45
N LEU A 105 -13.20 -4.81 6.67
CA LEU A 105 -12.44 -5.30 7.81
C LEU A 105 -10.96 -4.85 7.77
N ILE A 106 -10.33 -4.87 6.58
CA ILE A 106 -8.97 -4.36 6.38
C ILE A 106 -8.90 -2.86 6.71
N ILE A 107 -9.86 -2.06 6.22
CA ILE A 107 -9.93 -0.62 6.46
C ILE A 107 -10.09 -0.34 7.96
N VAL A 108 -11.00 -1.02 8.64
CA VAL A 108 -11.22 -0.85 10.08
C VAL A 108 -9.97 -1.21 10.87
N GLY A 109 -9.33 -2.35 10.57
CA GLY A 109 -8.08 -2.75 11.22
C GLY A 109 -6.95 -1.74 11.02
N ALA A 110 -6.84 -1.19 9.80
CA ALA A 110 -5.89 -0.14 9.49
C ALA A 110 -6.16 1.15 10.29
N ILE A 111 -7.40 1.62 10.35
CA ILE A 111 -7.78 2.82 11.11
C ILE A 111 -7.51 2.65 12.61
N LEU A 112 -7.83 1.49 13.20
CA LEU A 112 -7.58 1.23 14.62
C LEU A 112 -6.08 1.30 14.95
N ILE A 113 -5.23 0.75 14.09
CA ILE A 113 -3.78 0.73 14.32
C ILE A 113 -3.15 2.10 14.06
N GLY A 114 -3.53 2.78 12.97
CA GLY A 114 -3.01 4.12 12.65
C GLY A 114 -3.54 5.21 13.61
N GLY A 115 -4.78 5.07 14.08
CA GLY A 115 -5.41 6.01 15.02
C GLY A 115 -4.90 5.87 16.45
N GLY A 116 -4.43 4.69 16.85
CA GLY A 116 -3.81 4.47 18.16
C GLY A 116 -2.45 5.13 18.35
N GLU A 117 -1.85 5.69 17.29
CA GLU A 117 -0.56 6.39 17.33
C GLU A 117 -0.68 7.92 17.46
N ASN A 118 -1.89 8.44 17.64
CA ASN A 118 -2.16 9.84 18.00
C ASN A 118 -1.82 10.09 19.47
#